data_AF-A0A538IIK4-F1
#
_entry.id   AF-A0A538IIK4-F1
#
_cell.length_a   1.000
_cell.length_b   1.000
_cell.length_c   1.000
_cell.angle_alpha   90.00
_cell.angle_beta   90.00
_cell.angle_gamma   90.00
#
_symmetry.space_group_name_H-M   'P 1'
#
loop_
_entity.id
_entity.type
_entity.pdbx_description
1 polymer ?
#
loop_
_entity_poly.entity_id
_entity_poly.type
_entity_poly.pdbx_seq_one_letter_code
_entity_poly.pdbx_strand_id
1 'polypeptide(L)' 'MPSTIRVEAARIPDRDRLLEALRHEGLDAEPEDEIGIVVPIGQADGELFHQVEGVVFSVGAPFVPIEHEGVIYIRPPVG' A
#
# COMPACT_ATOMS: atom_id res chain seq x y z
N MET A 1 -17.46 32.66 15.89
CA MET A 1 -16.40 32.51 14.87
C MET A 1 -16.27 31.01 14.59
N PRO A 2 -16.69 30.52 13.41
CA PRO A 2 -16.59 29.10 13.11
C PRO A 2 -15.13 28.77 12.74
N SER A 3 -14.44 28.09 13.63
CA SER A 3 -13.10 27.57 13.41
C SER A 3 -13.18 26.48 12.33
N THR A 4 -12.87 26.83 11.08
CA THR A 4 -12.75 25.87 10.00
C THR A 4 -11.56 24.96 10.29
N ILE A 5 -11.82 23.79 10.86
CA ILE A 5 -10.82 22.71 10.94
C ILE A 5 -10.50 22.34 9.49
N ARG A 6 -9.34 22.79 9.02
CA ARG A 6 -8.78 22.35 7.76
C ARG A 6 -8.25 20.94 7.98
N VAL A 7 -9.11 19.96 7.74
CA VAL A 7 -8.73 18.55 7.65
C VAL A 7 -7.95 18.41 6.34
N GLU A 8 -6.65 18.66 6.38
CA GLU A 8 -5.75 18.04 5.40
C GLU A 8 -5.79 16.55 5.74
N ALA A 9 -6.43 15.74 4.90
CA ALA A 9 -6.48 14.29 5.06
C ALA A 9 -5.07 13.80 5.40
N ALA A 10 -4.94 13.13 6.54
CA ALA A 10 -3.64 12.75 7.09
C ALA A 10 -2.90 11.88 6.07
N ARG A 11 -1.89 12.44 5.39
CA ARG A 11 -0.93 11.66 4.63
C ARG A 11 -0.24 10.74 5.63
N ILE A 12 -0.61 9.47 5.64
CA ILE A 12 0.00 8.47 6.52
C ILE A 12 1.46 8.33 6.05
N PRO A 13 2.47 8.75 6.84
CA PRO A 13 3.87 8.69 6.43
C PRO A 13 4.30 7.29 6.03
N ASP A 14 3.68 6.28 6.65
CA ASP A 14 3.92 4.87 6.39
C ASP A 14 3.41 4.41 5.02
N ARG A 15 2.34 5.02 4.49
CA ARG A 15 1.83 4.72 3.13
C ARG A 15 2.83 5.16 2.07
N ASP A 16 3.32 6.41 2.17
CA ASP A 16 4.27 6.94 1.20
C ASP A 16 5.60 6.17 1.23
N ARG A 17 6.08 5.82 2.43
CA ARG A 17 7.26 4.95 2.60
C ARG A 17 7.06 3.58 1.99
N LEU A 18 5.89 2.98 2.19
CA LEU A 18 5.56 1.67 1.62
C LEU A 18 5.46 1.74 0.10
N LEU A 19 4.83 2.77 -0.45
CA LEU A 19 4.74 3.00 -1.89
C LEU A 19 6.13 3.18 -2.52
N GLU A 20 7.01 3.96 -1.89
CA GLU A 20 8.40 4.11 -2.33
C GLU A 20 9.18 2.79 -2.25
N ALA A 21 9.02 2.02 -1.17
CA ALA A 21 9.68 0.73 -1.01
C ALA A 21 9.24 -0.28 -2.07
N LEU A 22 7.94 -0.37 -2.36
CA LEU A 22 7.41 -1.25 -3.41
C LEU A 22 7.98 -0.88 -4.78
N ARG A 23 8.00 0.41 -5.12
CA ARG A 23 8.59 0.90 -6.38
C ARG A 23 10.09 0.66 -6.46
N HIS A 24 10.81 0.78 -5.35
CA HIS A 24 12.24 0.49 -5.28
C HIS A 24 12.54 -0.97 -5.60
N GLU A 25 11.67 -1.89 -5.19
CA GLU A 25 11.76 -3.32 -5.51
C GLU A 25 11.33 -3.66 -6.95
N GLY A 26 10.95 -2.66 -7.75
CA GLY A 26 10.52 -2.83 -9.13
C GLY A 26 9.06 -3.24 -9.30
N LEU A 27 8.25 -3.15 -8.24
CA LEU A 27 6.82 -3.44 -8.29
C LEU A 27 6.05 -2.24 -8.84
N ASP A 28 5.05 -2.52 -9.68
CA ASP A 28 4.20 -1.49 -10.29
C ASP A 28 3.13 -0.99 -9.32
N ALA A 29 3.57 -0.37 -8.22
CA ALA A 29 2.68 0.04 -7.14
C ALA A 29 2.04 1.42 -7.39
N GLU A 30 0.71 1.45 -7.34
CA GLU A 30 -0.12 2.63 -7.53
C GLU A 30 -0.98 2.93 -6.29
N PRO A 31 -1.20 4.21 -5.95
CA PRO A 31 -2.18 4.56 -4.92
C PRO A 31 -3.61 4.37 -5.46
N GLU A 32 -4.43 3.61 -4.75
CA GLU A 32 -5.83 3.39 -5.13
C GLU A 32 -6.79 4.41 -4.48
N ASP A 33 -6.53 4.79 -3.23
CA ASP A 33 -7.36 5.71 -2.44
C ASP A 33 -6.48 6.63 -1.56
N GLU A 34 -7.06 7.24 -0.53
CA GLU A 34 -6.33 8.03 0.47
C GLU A 34 -5.29 7.19 1.25
N ILE A 35 -5.58 5.89 1.45
CA ILE A 35 -4.80 4.99 2.32
C ILE A 35 -4.36 3.67 1.68
N GLY A 36 -4.93 3.26 0.54
CA GLY A 36 -4.63 1.97 -0.09
C GLY A 36 -3.58 2.06 -1.19
N ILE A 37 -2.86 0.97 -1.39
CA ILE A 37 -1.93 0.76 -2.51
C ILE A 37 -2.38 -0.48 -3.28
N VAL A 38 -2.32 -0.43 -4.60
CA VAL A 38 -2.55 -1.57 -5.48
C VAL A 38 -1.28 -1.91 -6.23
N VAL A 39 -1.06 -3.21 -6.43
CA VAL A 39 0.04 -3.73 -7.25
C VAL A 39 -0.60 -4.71 -8.24
N PRO A 40 -0.63 -4.41 -9.55
CA PRO A 40 -1.12 -5.33 -10.55
C PRO A 40 -0.22 -6.56 -10.63
N ILE A 41 -0.82 -7.74 -10.52
CA ILE A 41 -0.15 -9.01 -10.74
C ILE A 41 -0.20 -9.20 -12.25
N GLY A 42 0.92 -8.96 -12.92
CA GLY A 42 1.05 -9.23 -14.35
C GLY A 42 0.95 -10.74 -14.65
N GLN A 43 1.59 -11.20 -15.73
CA GLN A 43 1.72 -12.65 -15.99
C GLN A 43 2.64 -13.38 -14.98
N ALA A 44 3.07 -12.71 -13.92
CA ALA A 44 3.99 -13.25 -12.92
C ALA A 44 3.21 -13.91 -11.78
N ASP A 45 3.46 -15.21 -11.61
CA ASP A 45 2.90 -16.11 -10.60
C ASP A 45 3.08 -15.59 -9.15
N GLY A 46 2.46 -16.28 -8.18
CA GLY A 46 2.38 -15.96 -6.74
C GLY A 46 3.69 -15.66 -5.98
N GLU A 47 4.85 -15.66 -6.65
CA GLU A 47 6.11 -15.12 -6.16
C GLU A 47 6.02 -13.59 -5.89
N LEU A 48 5.20 -12.87 -6.68
CA LEU A 48 4.96 -11.43 -6.49
C LEU A 48 4.29 -11.13 -5.14
N PHE A 49 3.38 -12.00 -4.70
CA PHE A 49 2.70 -11.85 -3.41
C PHE A 49 3.68 -11.93 -2.24
N HIS A 50 4.56 -12.94 -2.26
CA HIS A 50 5.61 -13.08 -1.25
C HIS A 50 6.61 -11.93 -1.25
N GLN A 51 6.91 -11.36 -2.42
CA GLN A 51 7.75 -10.18 -2.50
C GLN A 51 7.07 -8.97 -1.83
N VAL A 52 5.78 -8.73 -2.12
CA VAL A 52 5.01 -7.66 -1.48
C VAL A 52 4.94 -7.86 0.04
N GLU A 53 4.67 -9.08 0.53
CA GLU A 53 4.70 -9.39 1.96
C GLU A 53 6.05 -9.05 2.61
N GLY A 54 7.15 -9.39 1.94
CA GLY A 54 8.50 -9.07 2.41
C GLY A 54 8.74 -7.56 2.54
N VAL A 55 8.27 -6.78 1.57
CA VAL A 55 8.36 -5.31 1.62
C VAL A 55 7.54 -4.73 2.75
N VAL A 56 6.28 -5.16 2.90
CA VAL A 56 5.40 -4.70 3.98
C VAL A 56 6.03 -5.01 5.35
N PHE A 57 6.57 -6.22 5.53
CA PHE A 57 7.27 -6.61 6.75
C PHE A 57 8.53 -5.78 6.99
N SER A 58 9.32 -5.50 5.95
CA SER A 58 10.55 -4.70 6.04
C SER A 58 10.28 -3.25 6.43
N VAL A 59 9.21 -2.65 5.89
CA VAL A 59 8.76 -1.31 6.26
C VAL A 59 8.23 -1.29 7.70
N GLY A 60 7.76 -2.42 8.22
CA GLY A 60 7.24 -2.54 9.59
C GLY A 60 5.92 -1.81 9.80
N ALA A 61 5.23 -1.47 8.71
CA ALA A 61 3.97 -0.77 8.75
C ALA A 61 2.82 -1.78 8.90
N PRO A 62 1.71 -1.42 9.58
CA PRO A 62 0.61 -2.33 9.86
C PRO A 62 -0.28 -2.58 8.63
N PHE A 63 0.27 -2.67 7.42
CA PHE A 63 -0.52 -2.96 6.23
C PHE A 63 -0.68 -4.47 6.02
N VAL A 64 -1.77 -4.86 5.37
CA VAL A 64 -2.07 -6.24 5.00
C VAL A 64 -2.21 -6.30 3.48
N PRO A 65 -1.33 -7.05 2.78
CA PRO A 65 -1.51 -7.35 1.37
C PRO A 65 -2.58 -8.44 1.18
N ILE A 66 -3.45 -8.24 0.20
CA ILE A 66 -4.57 -9.11 -0.13
C ILE A 66 -4.54 -9.33 -1.64
N GLU A 67 -4.25 -10.54 -2.09
CA GLU A 67 -4.39 -10.90 -3.50
C GLU A 67 -5.87 -11.09 -3.85
N HIS A 68 -6.34 -10.36 -4.86
CA HIS A 68 -7.70 -10.47 -5.38
C HIS A 68 -7.74 -10.16 -6.88
N GLU A 69 -8.35 -11.06 -7.66
CA GLU A 69 -8.58 -10.88 -9.11
C GLU A 69 -7.34 -10.46 -9.94
N GLY A 70 -6.14 -10.93 -9.57
CA GLY A 70 -4.90 -10.58 -10.26
C GLY A 70 -4.33 -9.20 -9.87
N VAL A 71 -4.75 -8.66 -8.72
CA VAL A 71 -4.21 -7.43 -8.13
C VAL A 71 -3.94 -7.68 -6.64
N ILE A 72 -2.83 -7.14 -6.13
CA ILE A 72 -2.55 -7.13 -4.69
C ILE A 72 -2.99 -5.80 -4.11
N TYR A 73 -3.99 -5.87 -3.25
CA TYR A 73 -4.50 -4.75 -2.47
C TYR A 73 -3.77 -4.68 -1.14
N ILE A 74 -3.07 -3.58 -0.89
CA ILE A 74 -2.36 -3.34 0.35
C ILE A 74 -3.15 -2.30 1.13
N ARG A 75 -3.81 -2.74 2.21
CA ARG A 75 -4.72 -1.93 3.01
C ARG A 75 -4.29 -1.89 4.49
N PRO A 76 -4.50 -0.78 5.21
CA PRO A 76 -4.32 -0.77 6.66
C PRO A 76 -5.29 -1.75 7.34
N PRO A 77 -5.00 -2.20 8.58
CA PRO A 77 -5.88 -3.15 9.26
C PRO A 77 -7.18 -2.42 9.59
N VAL A 78 -8.31 -2.99 9.19
CA VAL A 78 -9.60 -2.56 9.68
C VAL A 78 -9.71 -3.01 11.15
N GLY A 79 -9.79 -2.03 12.06
CA GLY A 79 -10.02 -2.28 13.48
C GLY A 79 -11.45 -2.72 13.78
#